data_AF-A0A2V8PBP6-F1
#
_entry.id   AF-A0A2V8PBP6-F1
#
_cell.length_a   1.000
_cell.length_b   1.000
_cell.length_c   1.000
_cell.angle_alpha   90.00
_cell.angle_beta   90.00
_cell.angle_gamma   90.00
#
_symmetry.space_group_name_H-M   'P 1'
#
loop_
_entity.id
_entity.type
_entity.pdbx_description
1 polymer ?
#
loop_
_entity_poly.entity_id
_entity_poly.type
_entity_poly.pdbx_seq_one_letter_code
_entity_poly.pdbx_strand_id
1 'polypeptide(L)'
;MRKSSPESCDGVPEVDLAVFLLWLDNRCVGKMMITMPKELLQAVRGSQGQPVRVADPETQEEYVVLPADMYERIEGLFYQDDPLTTDERRALLIKAGLRAGWDDPEMDIYNELDPRRES
;
A
#
# COMPACT_ATOMS: atom_id res chain seq x y z
N MET A 1 -15.55 37.23 -7.21
CA MET A 1 -14.64 36.67 -6.17
C MET A 1 -15.46 36.23 -4.97
N ARG A 2 -15.81 34.94 -4.92
CA ARG A 2 -16.30 34.20 -3.74
C ARG A 2 -16.17 32.73 -4.10
N LYS A 3 -15.38 31.97 -3.36
CA LYS A 3 -15.27 30.51 -3.49
C LYS A 3 -16.49 29.89 -2.80
N SER A 4 -17.12 28.95 -3.47
CA SER A 4 -18.04 27.98 -2.88
C SER A 4 -17.70 26.62 -3.48
N SER A 5 -17.10 25.76 -2.66
CA SER A 5 -17.23 24.30 -2.85
C SER A 5 -18.70 23.93 -2.60
N PRO A 6 -19.19 22.83 -3.19
CA PRO A 6 -19.32 21.67 -2.34
C PRO A 6 -18.91 20.35 -3.00
N GLU A 7 -18.34 19.52 -2.14
CA GLU A 7 -18.50 18.07 -2.04
C GLU A 7 -19.58 17.45 -2.95
N SER A 8 -19.17 16.48 -3.77
CA SER A 8 -20.03 15.39 -4.23
C SER A 8 -19.12 14.24 -4.68
N CYS A 9 -19.00 13.24 -3.81
CA CYS A 9 -18.48 11.93 -4.14
C CYS A 9 -19.65 11.11 -4.71
N ASP A 10 -20.04 11.39 -5.95
CA ASP A 10 -20.95 10.52 -6.70
C ASP A 10 -20.45 10.43 -8.13
N GLY A 11 -20.03 9.22 -8.50
CA GLY A 11 -19.53 8.92 -9.82
C GLY A 11 -18.54 7.77 -9.75
N VAL A 12 -19.04 6.55 -9.87
CA VAL A 12 -18.22 5.39 -10.24
C VAL A 12 -17.67 5.70 -11.63
N PRO A 13 -16.35 5.93 -11.81
CA PRO A 13 -15.82 6.12 -13.15
C PRO A 13 -15.61 4.75 -13.78
N GLU A 14 -16.14 4.63 -14.99
CA GLU A 14 -15.78 3.65 -16.00
C GLU A 14 -14.26 3.42 -15.97
N VAL A 15 -13.84 2.18 -15.74
CA VAL A 15 -12.45 1.80 -15.47
C VAL A 15 -11.56 2.08 -16.67
N ASP A 16 -10.98 3.28 -16.69
CA ASP A 16 -9.80 3.59 -17.50
C ASP A 16 -8.62 2.77 -16.96
N LEU A 17 -8.02 1.92 -17.81
CA LEU A 17 -6.84 1.13 -17.49
C LEU A 17 -5.68 1.98 -16.95
N ALA A 18 -5.60 3.27 -17.33
CA ALA A 18 -4.65 4.21 -16.77
C ALA A 18 -4.95 4.55 -15.29
N VAL A 19 -6.23 4.64 -14.91
CA VAL A 19 -6.68 4.85 -13.52
C VAL A 19 -6.47 3.60 -12.67
N PHE A 20 -6.66 2.40 -13.25
CA PHE A 20 -6.39 1.12 -12.56
C PHE A 20 -4.89 0.92 -12.29
N LEU A 21 -4.02 1.30 -13.23
CA LEU A 21 -2.56 1.29 -13.03
C LEU A 21 -2.11 2.36 -12.03
N LEU A 22 -2.75 3.54 -12.01
CA LEU A 22 -2.53 4.56 -10.98
C LEU A 22 -3.08 4.17 -9.59
N TRP A 23 -4.05 3.26 -9.51
CA TRP A 23 -4.57 2.72 -8.24
C TRP A 23 -3.69 1.59 -7.67
N LEU A 24 -3.01 0.81 -8.52
CA LEU A 24 -1.98 -0.15 -8.11
C LEU A 24 -0.66 0.52 -7.71
N ASP A 25 -0.45 1.78 -8.11
CA ASP A 25 0.53 2.63 -7.48
C ASP A 25 0.05 3.02 -6.08
N ASN A 26 0.64 2.40 -5.07
CA ASN A 26 0.54 2.75 -3.65
C ASN A 26 1.13 4.17 -3.34
N ARG A 27 1.11 5.10 -4.31
CA ARG A 27 1.70 6.44 -4.27
C ARG A 27 0.83 7.49 -3.59
N CYS A 28 -0.41 7.14 -3.22
CA CYS A 28 -1.30 8.01 -2.45
C CYS A 28 -1.43 7.62 -0.98
N VAL A 29 -0.54 6.78 -0.43
CA VAL A 29 -0.22 6.89 1.01
C VAL A 29 0.64 8.15 1.15
N GLY A 30 0.01 9.32 1.07
CA GLY A 30 0.67 10.57 1.35
C GLY A 30 1.30 10.41 2.73
N LYS A 31 2.65 10.45 2.79
CA LYS A 31 3.46 10.36 4.01
C LYS A 31 2.82 11.32 5.02
N MET A 32 1.97 10.79 5.92
CA MET A 32 1.10 11.63 6.74
C MET A 32 2.00 12.28 7.78
N MET A 33 2.49 13.47 7.47
CA MET A 33 3.45 14.18 8.29
C MET A 33 2.69 14.92 9.38
N ILE A 34 2.53 14.27 10.51
CA ILE A 34 2.03 14.92 11.71
C ILE A 34 3.15 15.69 12.41
N THR A 35 2.81 16.81 13.04
CA THR A 35 3.76 17.52 13.90
C THR A 35 3.94 16.75 15.21
N MET A 36 5.19 16.51 15.60
CA MET A 36 5.50 15.80 16.83
C MET A 36 4.99 16.58 18.06
N PRO A 37 4.25 15.94 18.99
CA PRO A 37 3.89 16.54 20.27
C PRO A 37 5.12 16.99 21.05
N LYS A 38 5.01 18.06 21.85
CA LYS A 38 6.15 18.66 22.56
C LYS A 38 6.87 17.69 23.49
N GLU A 39 6.12 16.83 24.18
CA GLU A 39 6.65 15.83 25.11
C GLU A 39 7.50 14.80 24.37
N LEU A 40 7.01 14.30 23.23
CA LEU A 40 7.75 13.37 22.39
C LEU A 40 9.01 14.04 21.81
N LEU A 41 8.92 15.31 21.39
CA LEU A 41 10.08 16.07 20.92
C LEU A 41 11.15 16.21 22.01
N GLN A 42 10.73 16.45 23.26
CA GLN A 42 11.66 16.56 24.38
C GLN A 42 12.33 15.21 24.69
N ALA A 43 11.57 14.12 24.66
CA ALA A 43 12.10 12.76 24.84
C ALA A 43 13.13 12.40 23.75
N VAL A 44 12.82 12.68 22.47
CA VAL A 44 13.73 12.43 21.34
C VAL A 44 14.99 13.28 21.43
N ARG A 45 14.90 14.54 21.85
CA ARG A 45 16.08 15.39 22.07
C ARG A 45 16.93 14.91 23.25
N GLY A 46 16.29 14.40 24.29
CA GLY A 46 16.95 13.87 25.48
C GLY A 46 17.63 12.52 25.26
N SER A 47 17.18 11.72 24.29
CA SER A 47 17.72 10.38 24.04
C SER A 47 19.07 10.37 23.30
N GLN A 48 19.60 11.54 22.90
CA GLN A 48 20.90 11.69 22.25
C GLN A 48 21.11 10.76 21.04
N GLY A 49 20.05 10.53 20.26
CA GLY A 49 20.09 9.67 19.07
C GLY A 49 19.80 8.19 19.36
N GLN A 50 19.47 7.83 20.59
CA GLN A 50 18.92 6.50 20.89
C GLN A 50 17.42 6.41 20.59
N PRO A 51 16.92 5.22 20.18
CA PRO A 51 15.49 4.97 19.99
C PRO A 51 14.68 5.29 21.25
N VAL A 52 13.56 5.98 21.09
CA VAL A 52 12.63 6.27 22.19
C VAL A 52 11.50 5.25 22.15
N ARG A 53 11.21 4.59 23.27
CA ARG A 53 10.03 3.74 23.43
C ARG A 53 8.88 4.56 24.00
N VAL A 54 7.70 4.40 23.42
CA VAL A 54 6.45 5.00 23.92
C VAL A 54 5.43 3.89 24.07
N ALA A 55 4.69 3.89 25.16
CA ALA A 55 3.63 2.92 25.39
C ALA A 55 2.28 3.59 25.17
N ASP A 56 1.37 2.90 24.49
CA ASP A 56 -0.04 3.27 24.49
C ASP A 56 -0.61 2.97 25.88
N PRO A 57 -1.15 3.96 26.62
CA PRO A 57 -1.69 3.74 27.95
C PRO A 57 -2.95 2.87 27.98
N GLU A 58 -3.70 2.77 26.88
CA GLU A 58 -4.93 1.98 26.81
C GLU A 58 -4.65 0.52 26.48
N THR A 59 -3.79 0.26 25.50
CA THR A 59 -3.47 -1.09 25.01
C THR A 59 -2.21 -1.69 25.64
N GLN A 60 -1.38 -0.88 26.30
CA GLN A 60 -0.04 -1.22 26.77
C GLN A 60 0.93 -1.64 25.66
N GLU A 61 0.58 -1.40 24.39
CA GLU A 61 1.47 -1.68 23.27
C GLU A 61 2.64 -0.70 23.24
N GLU A 62 3.85 -1.22 23.03
CA GLU A 62 5.05 -0.40 22.89
C GLU A 62 5.34 -0.08 21.42
N TYR A 63 5.55 1.21 21.15
CA TYR A 63 6.00 1.74 19.87
C TYR A 63 7.43 2.27 20.03
N VAL A 64 8.23 2.13 18.97
CA VAL A 64 9.61 2.65 18.93
C VAL A 64 9.66 3.82 17.95
N VAL A 65 10.08 4.98 18.44
CA VAL A 65 10.28 6.20 17.65
C VAL A 65 11.75 6.29 17.25
N LEU A 66 11.98 6.29 15.93
CA LEU A 66 13.29 6.37 15.30
C LEU A 66 13.38 7.60 14.41
N PRO A 67 14.58 8.21 14.28
CA PRO A 67 14.87 9.12 13.19
C PRO A 67 14.59 8.46 11.83
N ALA A 68 14.04 9.24 10.89
CA ALA A 68 13.62 8.71 9.59
C ALA A 68 14.79 8.10 8.80
N ASP A 69 15.98 8.70 8.87
CA ASP A 69 17.20 8.19 8.23
C ASP A 69 17.64 6.83 8.82
N MET A 70 17.42 6.62 10.11
CA MET A 70 17.68 5.35 10.77
C MET A 70 16.64 4.30 10.38
N TYR A 71 15.37 4.69 10.34
CA TYR A 71 14.29 3.80 9.87
C TYR A 71 14.52 3.36 8.42
N GLU A 72 14.81 4.28 7.50
CA GLU A 72 15.02 3.97 6.07
C GLU A 72 16.22 3.02 5.87
N ARG A 73 17.28 3.16 6.67
CA ARG A 73 18.42 2.21 6.65
C ARG A 73 18.02 0.83 7.14
N ILE A 74 17.23 0.76 8.20
CA ILE A 74 16.76 -0.51 8.79
C ILE A 74 15.77 -1.18 7.83
N GLU A 75 14.83 -0.41 7.29
CA GLU A 75 13.85 -0.84 6.30
C GLU A 75 14.56 -1.46 5.09
N GLY A 76 15.55 -0.78 4.50
CA GLY A 76 16.32 -1.34 3.38
C GLY A 76 17.16 -2.60 3.69
N LEU A 77 17.38 -2.93 4.98
CA LEU A 77 18.04 -4.18 5.38
C LEU A 77 17.06 -5.34 5.50
N PHE A 78 15.83 -5.08 5.94
CA PHE A 78 14.80 -6.10 6.19
C PHE A 78 13.85 -6.29 5.02
N TYR A 79 13.44 -5.18 4.41
CA TYR A 79 12.75 -5.12 3.13
C TYR A 79 13.82 -4.91 2.06
N GLN A 80 14.58 -5.97 1.80
CA GLN A 80 15.07 -6.09 0.44
C GLN A 80 13.82 -6.15 -0.44
N ASP A 81 13.77 -5.38 -1.52
CA ASP A 81 12.80 -5.56 -2.61
C ASP A 81 13.05 -6.93 -3.25
N ASP A 82 12.95 -8.01 -2.48
CA ASP A 82 13.06 -9.35 -2.99
C ASP A 82 11.91 -9.47 -3.99
N PRO A 83 12.23 -9.72 -5.28
CA PRO A 83 11.19 -9.85 -6.27
C PRO A 83 10.20 -10.89 -5.78
N LEU A 84 8.90 -10.57 -5.80
CA LEU A 84 7.84 -11.51 -5.43
C LEU A 84 8.21 -12.89 -5.94
N THR A 85 8.20 -13.86 -5.03
CA THR A 85 8.44 -15.25 -5.38
C THR A 85 7.49 -15.65 -6.50
N THR A 86 7.86 -16.66 -7.29
CA THR A 86 7.01 -17.13 -8.40
C THR A 86 5.60 -17.45 -7.93
N ASP A 87 5.46 -18.00 -6.72
CA ASP A 87 4.18 -18.36 -6.12
C ASP A 87 3.37 -17.14 -5.67
N GLU A 88 3.99 -16.16 -5.01
CA GLU A 88 3.30 -14.92 -4.62
C GLU A 88 2.82 -14.13 -5.83
N ARG A 89 3.68 -14.03 -6.86
CA ARG A 89 3.32 -13.38 -8.12
C ARG A 89 2.17 -14.09 -8.81
N ARG A 90 2.19 -15.42 -8.84
CA ARG A 90 1.10 -16.24 -9.40
C ARG A 90 -0.20 -16.04 -8.62
N ALA A 91 -0.14 -16.02 -7.30
CA ALA A 91 -1.30 -15.78 -6.44
C ALA A 91 -1.94 -14.41 -6.70
N LEU A 92 -1.12 -13.36 -6.87
CA LEU A 92 -1.61 -12.01 -7.21
C LEU A 92 -2.27 -11.97 -8.59
N LEU A 93 -1.66 -12.61 -9.59
CA LEU A 93 -2.22 -12.69 -10.94
C LEU A 93 -3.56 -13.43 -10.97
N ILE A 94 -3.67 -14.55 -10.24
CA ILE A 94 -4.93 -15.29 -10.10
C ILE A 94 -5.98 -14.38 -9.45
N LYS A 95 -5.66 -13.74 -8.32
CA LYS A 95 -6.60 -12.87 -7.61
C LYS A 95 -7.07 -11.69 -8.47
N ALA A 96 -6.19 -11.13 -9.30
CA ALA A 96 -6.53 -10.08 -10.25
C ALA A 96 -7.45 -10.60 -11.37
N GLY A 97 -7.15 -11.78 -11.93
CA GLY A 97 -7.98 -12.44 -12.95
C GLY A 97 -9.39 -12.73 -12.43
N LEU A 98 -9.53 -13.30 -11.24
CA LEU A 98 -10.83 -13.56 -10.60
C LEU A 98 -11.65 -12.26 -10.44
N ARG A 99 -11.01 -11.17 -9.97
CA ARG A 99 -11.70 -9.86 -9.86
C ARG A 99 -12.12 -9.31 -11.22
N ALA A 100 -11.39 -9.63 -12.28
CA ALA A 100 -11.70 -9.25 -13.65
C ALA A 100 -12.69 -10.21 -14.34
N GLY A 101 -13.24 -11.20 -13.63
CA GLY A 101 -14.18 -12.18 -14.19
C GLY A 101 -13.53 -13.19 -15.14
N TRP A 102 -12.23 -13.47 -14.99
CA TRP A 102 -11.55 -14.50 -15.78
C TRP A 102 -11.99 -15.93 -15.42
N ASP A 103 -12.73 -16.09 -14.32
CA ASP A 103 -13.42 -17.32 -13.92
C ASP A 103 -14.89 -17.37 -14.37
N ASP A 104 -15.37 -16.39 -15.14
CA ASP A 104 -16.72 -16.40 -15.69
C ASP A 104 -16.87 -17.57 -16.68
N PRO A 105 -17.85 -18.48 -16.49
CA PRO A 105 -18.12 -19.57 -17.42
C PRO A 105 -18.41 -19.12 -18.85
N GLU A 106 -18.92 -17.90 -19.06
CA GLU A 106 -19.12 -17.37 -20.43
C GLU A 106 -17.79 -17.07 -21.13
N MET A 107 -16.72 -16.82 -20.38
CA MET A 107 -15.37 -16.57 -20.89
C MET A 107 -14.61 -17.87 -21.23
N ASP A 108 -15.14 -19.03 -20.86
CA ASP A 108 -14.53 -20.33 -21.20
C ASP A 108 -14.51 -20.63 -22.70
N ILE A 109 -15.31 -19.93 -23.51
CA ILE A 109 -15.29 -20.04 -24.98
C ILE A 109 -13.89 -19.73 -25.54
N TYR A 110 -13.14 -18.81 -24.91
CA TYR A 110 -11.77 -18.51 -25.32
C TYR A 110 -10.79 -19.65 -25.03
N ASN A 111 -11.10 -20.50 -24.04
CA ASN A 111 -10.30 -21.69 -23.73
C ASN A 111 -10.45 -22.76 -24.83
N GLU A 112 -11.59 -22.82 -25.51
CA GLU A 112 -11.83 -23.74 -26.63
C GLU A 112 -11.11 -23.30 -27.91
N LEU A 113 -10.87 -21.99 -28.07
CA LEU A 113 -10.20 -21.40 -29.23
C LEU A 113 -8.66 -21.39 -29.10
N ASP A 114 -8.09 -21.93 -28.01
CA ASP A 114 -6.63 -21.97 -27.82
C ASP A 114 -5.97 -23.03 -28.74
N PRO A 115 -5.23 -22.62 -29.79
CA PRO A 115 -4.63 -23.55 -30.74
C PRO A 115 -3.55 -24.46 -30.12
N ARG A 116 -3.12 -24.21 -28.88
CA ARG A 116 -2.17 -25.05 -28.14
C ARG A 116 -2.83 -26.26 -27.47
N ARG A 117 -4.16 -26.38 -27.48
CA ARG A 117 -4.87 -27.55 -26.92
C ARG A 117 -4.92 -28.76 -27.84
N GLU A 118 -4.68 -28.56 -29.15
CA GLU A 118 -4.81 -29.60 -30.17
C GLU A 118 -3.49 -30.34 -30.48
N SER A 119 -2.41 -30.11 -29.70
CA SER A 119 -1.11 -30.79 -29.87
C SER A 119 -0.93 -31.98 -28.93
#